data_AF-A0A0F9DRS4-F1
#
_entry.id   AF-A0A0F9DRS4-F1
#
_cell.length_a   1.000
_cell.length_b   1.000
_cell.length_c   1.000
_cell.angle_alpha   90.00
_cell.angle_beta   90.00
_cell.angle_gamma   90.00
#
_symmetry.space_group_name_H-M   'P 1'
#
loop_
_entity.id
_entity.type
_entity.pdbx_description
1 polymer ?
#
loop_
_entity_poly.entity_id
_entity_poly.type
_entity_poly.pdbx_seq_one_letter_code
_entity_poly.pdbx_strand_id
1 'polypeptide(L)'
;MEVIEHRVEIKKCDACGAVTTAEFPEDITHKVQYGPRLKADAVYIKNYALLSYDRAAELFEDLFGVPLSAGTLVNIDRETGKRLEEVNERIKEAITDSPIVHFDETGMRISGKLHWLHVAGTEVLTYYQPHEKRGSIAFDDIGILPWFEGRAIHDGWRSYFNYSCEHGLCNAHHLRELTAAHEQYEQQWAKQLIEFLLEVKQKRDKSKGKRFAAKTLQGFEQRYLRILDMGIEANPPPAETPGKKKRGRKKKSKVRNLLERLQQHQEAVLAFMYDFSVPFANNLGERDIRMMKVQQKISGTFRSFEGALTFCKIRSYISTSKKKGLNVISCLQDIFAGKHLLPQIC
;
A
#
# COMPACT_ATOMS: atom_id res chain seq x y z
N MET A 1 -33.96 -2.21 7.22
CA MET A 1 -33.75 -3.35 6.31
C MET A 1 -35.09 -3.89 5.88
N GLU A 2 -35.12 -4.53 4.73
CA GLU A 2 -36.28 -5.26 4.23
C GLU A 2 -35.98 -6.76 4.29
N VAL A 3 -36.97 -7.56 4.70
CA VAL A 3 -36.90 -9.02 4.69
C VAL A 3 -37.98 -9.50 3.73
N ILE A 4 -37.57 -10.25 2.71
CA ILE A 4 -38.48 -10.81 1.70
C ILE A 4 -38.59 -12.32 1.97
N GLU A 5 -39.80 -12.79 2.22
CA GLU A 5 -40.10 -14.21 2.39
C GLU A 5 -40.56 -14.80 1.05
N HIS A 6 -39.81 -15.78 0.54
CA HIS A 6 -40.23 -16.55 -0.63
C HIS A 6 -40.90 -17.84 -0.17
N ARG A 7 -42.07 -18.14 -0.73
CA ARG A 7 -42.82 -19.38 -0.47
C ARG A 7 -43.09 -20.09 -1.79
N VAL A 8 -42.87 -21.41 -1.80
CA VAL A 8 -43.24 -22.29 -2.92
C VAL A 8 -44.23 -23.33 -2.43
N GLU A 9 -45.15 -23.72 -3.31
CA GLU A 9 -46.12 -24.75 -2.98
C GLU A 9 -45.58 -26.15 -3.31
N ILE A 10 -45.94 -27.12 -2.46
CA ILE A 10 -45.71 -28.54 -2.70
C ILE A 10 -47.09 -29.19 -2.80
N LYS A 11 -47.40 -29.78 -3.95
CA LYS A 11 -48.68 -30.46 -4.21
C LYS A 11 -48.44 -31.94 -4.46
N LYS A 12 -49.33 -32.79 -3.93
CA LYS A 12 -49.36 -34.22 -4.21
C LYS A 12 -50.54 -34.51 -5.14
N CYS A 13 -50.30 -35.26 -6.22
CA CYS A 13 -51.35 -35.71 -7.11
C CYS A 13 -52.15 -36.84 -6.44
N ASP A 14 -53.47 -36.68 -6.36
CA ASP A 14 -54.35 -37.68 -5.72
C ASP A 14 -54.48 -38.97 -6.56
N ALA A 15 -54.24 -38.92 -7.87
CA ALA A 15 -54.38 -40.07 -8.76
C ALA A 15 -53.13 -40.95 -8.80
N CYS A 16 -51.93 -40.36 -8.88
CA CYS A 16 -50.66 -41.11 -9.03
C CYS A 16 -49.72 -40.99 -7.83
N GLY A 17 -50.05 -40.15 -6.84
CA GLY A 17 -49.23 -39.93 -5.66
C GLY A 17 -47.96 -39.09 -5.88
N ALA A 18 -47.66 -38.66 -7.11
CA ALA A 18 -46.49 -37.86 -7.42
C ALA A 18 -46.53 -36.49 -6.71
N VAL A 19 -45.38 -36.06 -6.21
CA VAL A 19 -45.21 -34.76 -5.54
C VAL A 19 -44.53 -33.80 -6.49
N THR A 20 -45.13 -32.64 -6.70
CA THR A 20 -44.57 -31.54 -7.48
C THR A 20 -44.31 -30.36 -6.56
N THR A 21 -43.08 -29.84 -6.61
CA THR A 21 -42.66 -28.65 -5.86
C THR A 21 -42.44 -27.52 -6.84
N ALA A 22 -43.06 -26.37 -6.60
CA ALA A 22 -42.78 -25.18 -7.40
C ALA A 22 -41.33 -24.71 -7.18
N GLU A 23 -40.71 -24.18 -8.23
CA GLU A 23 -39.34 -23.69 -8.17
C GLU A 23 -39.30 -22.30 -7.53
N PHE A 24 -38.24 -22.02 -6.77
CA PHE A 24 -37.93 -20.67 -6.34
C PHE A 24 -37.39 -19.86 -7.52
N PRO A 25 -37.44 -18.51 -7.48
CA PRO A 25 -36.69 -17.68 -8.42
C PRO A 25 -35.21 -18.09 -8.46
N GLU A 26 -34.56 -18.00 -9.63
CA GLU A 26 -33.19 -18.49 -9.84
C GLU A 26 -32.15 -17.90 -8.87
N ASP A 27 -32.39 -16.68 -8.39
CA ASP A 27 -31.52 -15.97 -7.46
C ASP A 27 -31.70 -16.41 -6.00
N ILE A 28 -32.72 -17.21 -5.67
CA ILE A 28 -32.98 -17.76 -4.34
C ILE A 28 -32.43 -19.18 -4.24
N THR A 29 -31.20 -19.30 -3.76
CA THR A 29 -30.45 -20.57 -3.74
C THR A 29 -30.33 -21.19 -2.35
N HIS A 30 -30.72 -20.45 -1.31
CA HIS A 30 -30.62 -20.89 0.08
C HIS A 30 -31.86 -20.51 0.89
N LYS A 31 -32.10 -21.25 1.99
CA LYS A 31 -33.19 -20.96 2.94
C LYS A 31 -33.11 -19.55 3.53
N VAL A 32 -31.89 -19.06 3.75
CA VAL A 32 -31.60 -17.68 4.17
C VAL A 32 -30.44 -17.19 3.32
N GLN A 33 -30.59 -16.02 2.70
CA GLN A 33 -29.55 -15.36 1.94
C GLN A 33 -29.59 -13.85 2.17
N TYR A 34 -28.42 -13.21 2.09
CA TYR A 34 -28.28 -11.78 2.37
C TYR A 34 -28.14 -10.99 1.08
N GLY A 35 -28.90 -9.90 0.97
CA GLY A 35 -28.88 -9.03 -0.20
C GLY A 35 -27.58 -8.22 -0.35
N PRO A 36 -27.34 -7.64 -1.55
CA PRO A 36 -26.11 -6.90 -1.88
C PRO A 36 -25.72 -5.82 -0.88
N ARG A 37 -26.71 -5.06 -0.37
CA ARG A 37 -26.45 -3.95 0.55
C ARG A 37 -25.85 -4.42 1.87
N LEU A 38 -26.46 -5.43 2.49
CA LEU A 38 -26.01 -5.95 3.78
C LEU A 38 -24.60 -6.58 3.65
N LYS A 39 -24.34 -7.31 2.56
CA LYS A 39 -23.00 -7.83 2.27
C LYS A 39 -21.97 -6.69 2.11
N ALA A 40 -22.32 -5.62 1.40
CA ALA A 40 -21.46 -4.45 1.23
C ALA A 40 -21.14 -3.75 2.57
N ASP A 41 -22.15 -3.57 3.41
CA ASP A 41 -21.98 -2.99 4.75
C ASP A 41 -21.05 -3.89 5.60
N ALA A 42 -21.19 -5.22 5.50
CA ALA A 42 -20.34 -6.17 6.21
C ALA A 42 -18.87 -6.07 5.80
N VAL A 43 -18.61 -6.04 4.48
CA VAL A 43 -17.25 -5.84 3.94
C VAL A 43 -16.69 -4.50 4.38
N TYR A 44 -17.47 -3.42 4.31
CA TYR A 44 -17.04 -2.08 4.71
C TYR A 44 -16.64 -2.02 6.19
N ILE A 45 -17.48 -2.56 7.08
CA ILE A 45 -17.21 -2.59 8.52
C ILE A 45 -15.94 -3.40 8.81
N LYS A 46 -15.79 -4.56 8.17
CA LYS A 46 -14.66 -5.45 8.41
C LYS A 46 -13.33 -4.94 7.83
N ASN A 47 -13.35 -4.35 6.64
CA ASN A 47 -12.15 -4.07 5.84
C ASN A 47 -11.83 -2.57 5.72
N TYR A 48 -12.78 -1.68 5.98
CA TYR A 48 -12.53 -0.25 6.05
C TYR A 48 -12.59 0.29 7.48
N ALA A 49 -13.62 -0.03 8.25
CA ALA A 49 -13.69 0.34 9.67
C ALA A 49 -12.82 -0.58 10.56
N LEU A 50 -12.33 -1.71 10.01
CA LEU A 50 -11.35 -2.61 10.60
C LEU A 50 -11.82 -3.31 11.90
N LEU A 51 -13.14 -3.49 12.08
CA LEU A 51 -13.66 -4.24 13.22
C LEU A 51 -13.21 -5.71 13.17
N SER A 52 -13.10 -6.37 14.33
CA SER A 52 -12.96 -7.83 14.38
C SER A 52 -14.28 -8.49 13.96
N TYR A 53 -14.23 -9.76 13.54
CA TYR A 53 -15.42 -10.48 13.08
C TYR A 53 -16.50 -10.57 14.17
N ASP A 54 -16.13 -10.88 15.41
CA ASP A 54 -17.09 -10.99 16.52
C ASP A 54 -17.75 -9.65 16.83
N ARG A 55 -16.98 -8.55 16.82
CA ARG A 55 -17.53 -7.19 17.03
C ARG A 55 -18.37 -6.71 15.85
N ALA A 56 -18.05 -7.15 14.64
CA ALA A 56 -18.88 -6.86 13.47
C ALA A 56 -20.22 -7.61 13.57
N ALA A 57 -20.20 -8.90 13.96
CA ALA A 57 -21.40 -9.69 14.20
C ALA A 57 -22.32 -9.05 15.25
N GLU A 58 -21.77 -8.68 16.41
CA GLU A 58 -22.47 -7.97 17.48
C GLU A 58 -23.10 -6.67 16.96
N LEU A 59 -22.34 -5.86 16.21
CA LEU A 59 -22.85 -4.61 15.62
C LEU A 59 -24.02 -4.84 14.66
N PHE A 60 -24.01 -5.92 13.88
CA PHE A 60 -25.13 -6.25 12.98
C PHE A 60 -26.40 -6.63 13.73
N GLU A 61 -26.26 -7.35 14.84
CA GLU A 61 -27.37 -7.69 15.72
C GLU A 61 -27.92 -6.44 16.42
N ASP A 62 -27.04 -5.65 17.04
CA ASP A 62 -27.43 -4.48 17.82
C ASP A 62 -28.07 -3.36 16.98
N LEU A 63 -27.52 -3.08 15.79
CA LEU A 63 -27.97 -1.95 14.97
C LEU A 63 -29.05 -2.32 13.96
N PHE A 64 -29.03 -3.56 13.47
CA PHE A 64 -29.93 -3.97 12.39
C PHE A 64 -30.86 -5.13 12.78
N GLY A 65 -30.67 -5.75 13.95
CA GLY A 65 -31.42 -6.95 14.33
C GLY A 65 -31.07 -8.16 13.47
N VAL A 66 -29.88 -8.20 12.86
CA VAL A 66 -29.42 -9.34 12.04
C VAL A 66 -28.34 -10.12 12.79
N PRO A 67 -28.62 -11.35 13.25
CA PRO A 67 -27.63 -12.17 13.93
C PRO A 67 -26.68 -12.83 12.90
N LEU A 68 -25.78 -12.04 12.31
CA LEU A 68 -24.75 -12.55 11.41
C LEU A 68 -23.69 -13.30 12.20
N SER A 69 -23.40 -14.55 11.85
CA SER A 69 -22.26 -15.26 12.43
C SER A 69 -20.93 -14.72 11.90
N ALA A 70 -19.85 -14.83 12.69
CA ALA A 70 -18.49 -14.56 12.24
C ALA A 70 -18.12 -15.39 10.99
N GLY A 71 -18.60 -16.65 10.90
CA GLY A 71 -18.39 -17.51 9.73
C GLY A 71 -19.07 -16.96 8.47
N THR A 72 -20.27 -16.38 8.60
CA THR A 72 -20.97 -15.71 7.51
C THR A 72 -20.17 -14.52 7.00
N LEU A 73 -19.64 -13.68 7.90
CA LEU A 73 -18.80 -12.53 7.54
C LEU A 73 -17.53 -12.96 6.80
N VAL A 74 -16.86 -14.02 7.26
CA VAL A 74 -15.69 -14.60 6.58
C VAL A 74 -16.05 -15.08 5.17
N ASN A 75 -17.21 -15.71 4.99
CA ASN A 75 -17.65 -16.18 3.68
C ASN A 75 -17.96 -15.02 2.73
N ILE A 76 -18.56 -13.94 3.23
CA ILE A 76 -18.81 -12.71 2.46
C ILE A 76 -17.47 -12.08 2.00
N ASP A 77 -16.49 -11.97 2.89
CA ASP A 77 -15.16 -11.45 2.54
C ASP A 77 -14.48 -12.32 1.47
N ARG A 78 -14.51 -13.65 1.62
CA ARG A 78 -13.97 -14.58 0.62
C ARG A 78 -14.65 -14.45 -0.74
N GLU A 79 -15.98 -14.36 -0.76
CA GLU A 79 -16.75 -14.12 -1.99
C GLU A 79 -16.31 -12.81 -2.65
N THR A 80 -16.18 -11.75 -1.86
CA THR A 80 -15.74 -10.43 -2.34
C THR A 80 -14.33 -10.48 -2.92
N GLY A 81 -13.39 -11.11 -2.23
CA GLY A 81 -12.02 -11.26 -2.70
C GLY A 81 -11.94 -11.97 -4.05
N LYS A 82 -12.74 -13.02 -4.26
CA LYS A 82 -12.84 -13.73 -5.55
C LYS A 82 -13.40 -12.84 -6.65
N ARG A 83 -14.48 -12.10 -6.36
CA ARG A 83 -15.10 -11.18 -7.34
C ARG A 83 -14.19 -10.00 -7.73
N LEU A 84 -13.24 -9.66 -6.87
CA LEU A 84 -12.28 -8.57 -7.09
C LEU A 84 -10.96 -9.00 -7.75
N GLU A 85 -10.78 -10.27 -8.11
CA GLU A 85 -9.55 -10.77 -8.73
C GLU A 85 -9.18 -9.97 -9.98
N GLU A 86 -10.08 -9.95 -10.96
CA GLU A 86 -9.86 -9.29 -12.26
C GLU A 86 -9.66 -7.77 -12.10
N VAL A 87 -10.40 -7.15 -11.19
CA VAL A 87 -10.27 -5.72 -10.91
C VAL A 87 -8.90 -5.41 -10.32
N ASN A 88 -8.38 -6.27 -9.43
CA ASN A 88 -7.06 -6.08 -8.85
C ASN A 88 -5.94 -6.25 -9.89
N GLU A 89 -6.07 -7.21 -10.81
CA GLU A 89 -5.11 -7.34 -11.91
C GLU A 89 -5.11 -6.11 -12.81
N ARG A 90 -6.28 -5.57 -13.17
CA ARG A 90 -6.36 -4.31 -13.95
C ARG A 90 -5.79 -3.11 -13.19
N ILE A 91 -5.99 -3.03 -11.87
CA ILE A 91 -5.36 -1.99 -11.04
C ILE A 91 -3.83 -2.14 -11.09
N LYS A 92 -3.33 -3.37 -10.99
CA LYS A 92 -1.90 -3.67 -11.05
C LYS A 92 -1.32 -3.27 -12.41
N GLU A 93 -1.95 -3.66 -13.51
CA GLU A 93 -1.57 -3.26 -14.88
C GLU A 93 -1.50 -1.74 -15.03
N ALA A 94 -2.57 -1.03 -14.65
CA ALA A 94 -2.61 0.43 -14.73
C ALA A 94 -1.57 1.12 -13.83
N ILE A 95 -1.21 0.53 -12.68
CA ILE A 95 -0.10 1.00 -11.85
C ILE A 95 1.23 0.79 -12.57
N THR A 96 1.46 -0.37 -13.18
CA THR A 96 2.68 -0.66 -13.95
C THR A 96 2.87 0.34 -15.10
N ASP A 97 1.79 0.76 -15.74
CA ASP A 97 1.82 1.73 -16.85
C ASP A 97 1.86 3.21 -16.39
N SER A 98 1.83 3.46 -15.08
CA SER A 98 1.80 4.83 -14.56
C SER A 98 3.18 5.51 -14.59
N PRO A 99 3.27 6.83 -14.81
CA PRO A 99 4.56 7.52 -14.89
C PRO A 99 5.28 7.58 -13.53
N ILE A 100 4.54 7.65 -12.43
CA ILE A 100 5.07 7.74 -11.07
C ILE A 100 4.30 6.79 -10.17
N VAL A 101 5.03 5.92 -9.47
CA VAL A 101 4.44 4.97 -8.53
C VAL A 101 5.18 5.03 -7.20
N HIS A 102 4.41 5.07 -6.13
CA HIS A 102 4.87 5.01 -4.76
C HIS A 102 4.92 3.57 -4.28
N PHE A 103 6.07 3.16 -3.78
CA PHE A 103 6.29 1.83 -3.22
C PHE A 103 6.65 1.91 -1.74
N ASP A 104 6.11 0.98 -0.95
CA ASP A 104 6.45 0.80 0.46
C ASP A 104 6.18 -0.65 0.89
N GLU A 105 6.85 -1.10 1.94
CA GLU A 105 6.67 -2.44 2.50
C GLU A 105 6.60 -2.44 4.02
N THR A 106 5.82 -3.36 4.56
CA THR A 106 5.75 -3.51 6.00
C THR A 106 5.56 -4.94 6.47
N GLY A 107 6.22 -5.28 7.57
CA GLY A 107 6.07 -6.58 8.20
C GLY A 107 4.64 -6.80 8.70
N MET A 108 4.15 -8.01 8.48
CA MET A 108 2.88 -8.53 9.01
C MET A 108 3.03 -9.97 9.46
N ARG A 109 2.24 -10.38 10.47
CA ARG A 109 2.22 -11.80 10.88
C ARG A 109 1.03 -12.51 10.26
N ILE A 110 1.32 -13.63 9.61
CA ILE A 110 0.35 -14.56 9.01
C ILE A 110 0.65 -15.94 9.58
N SER A 111 -0.34 -16.58 10.22
CA SER A 111 -0.22 -17.91 10.82
C SER A 111 1.03 -18.05 11.72
N GLY A 112 1.32 -17.01 12.50
CA GLY A 112 2.47 -16.95 13.41
C GLY A 112 3.83 -16.62 12.76
N LYS A 113 3.95 -16.60 11.44
CA LYS A 113 5.20 -16.31 10.71
C LYS A 113 5.26 -14.85 10.27
N LEU A 114 6.47 -14.32 10.09
CA LEU A 114 6.69 -12.99 9.50
C LEU A 114 6.53 -13.09 7.98
N HIS A 115 5.62 -12.29 7.44
CA HIS A 115 5.42 -12.01 6.04
C HIS A 115 5.53 -10.50 5.81
N TRP A 116 5.47 -10.06 4.57
CA TRP A 116 5.57 -8.67 4.17
C TRP A 116 4.36 -8.27 3.33
N LEU A 117 3.74 -7.17 3.69
CA LEU A 117 2.82 -6.47 2.80
C LEU A 117 3.64 -5.54 1.91
N HIS A 118 3.40 -5.62 0.61
CA HIS A 118 3.91 -4.70 -0.39
C HIS A 118 2.78 -3.81 -0.87
N VAL A 119 3.08 -2.52 -1.03
CA VAL A 119 2.13 -1.51 -1.50
C VAL A 119 2.72 -0.83 -2.73
N ALA A 120 1.93 -0.75 -3.80
CA ALA A 120 2.19 0.10 -4.95
C ALA A 120 1.01 1.06 -5.11
N GLY A 121 1.25 2.34 -5.34
CA GLY A 121 0.16 3.32 -5.41
C GLY A 121 0.49 4.55 -6.25
N THR A 122 -0.56 5.09 -6.86
CA THR A 122 -0.56 6.39 -7.55
C THR A 122 -1.53 7.32 -6.82
N GLU A 123 -1.69 8.56 -7.30
CA GLU A 123 -2.70 9.47 -6.74
C GLU A 123 -4.13 8.90 -6.78
N VAL A 124 -4.41 7.99 -7.72
CA VAL A 124 -5.76 7.45 -7.99
C VAL A 124 -5.90 5.94 -7.77
N LEU A 125 -4.81 5.17 -7.73
CA LEU A 125 -4.80 3.71 -7.60
C LEU A 125 -4.01 3.24 -6.38
N THR A 126 -4.39 2.10 -5.81
CA THR A 126 -3.58 1.37 -4.80
C THR A 126 -3.68 -0.12 -5.02
N TYR A 127 -2.55 -0.81 -4.98
CA TYR A 127 -2.43 -2.25 -5.00
C TYR A 127 -1.67 -2.74 -3.75
N TYR A 128 -2.24 -3.74 -3.09
CA TYR A 128 -1.67 -4.41 -1.92
C TYR A 128 -1.42 -5.88 -2.24
N GLN A 129 -0.23 -6.39 -1.90
CA GLN A 129 0.07 -7.81 -2.02
C GLN A 129 0.84 -8.33 -0.79
N PRO A 130 0.33 -9.37 -0.09
CA PRO A 130 1.12 -10.06 0.92
C PRO A 130 2.10 -11.03 0.27
N HIS A 131 3.30 -11.15 0.83
CA HIS A 131 4.35 -12.04 0.34
C HIS A 131 5.20 -12.60 1.48
N GLU A 132 5.74 -13.80 1.33
CA GLU A 132 6.62 -14.39 2.35
C GLU A 132 7.98 -13.69 2.44
N LYS A 133 8.43 -13.13 1.32
CA LYS A 133 9.73 -12.46 1.18
C LYS A 133 9.56 -10.93 1.11
N ARG A 134 10.65 -10.23 1.42
CA ARG A 134 10.83 -8.79 1.15
C ARG A 134 11.90 -8.62 0.08
N GLY A 135 11.82 -7.55 -0.70
CA GLY A 135 12.81 -7.22 -1.72
C GLY A 135 12.61 -8.02 -2.99
N SER A 136 13.68 -8.17 -3.78
CA SER A 136 13.59 -8.56 -5.19
C SER A 136 12.77 -9.81 -5.49
N ILE A 137 12.92 -10.89 -4.72
CA ILE A 137 12.09 -12.09 -4.91
C ILE A 137 10.59 -11.74 -4.90
N ALA A 138 10.15 -10.95 -3.91
CA ALA A 138 8.76 -10.54 -3.84
C ALA A 138 8.37 -9.57 -4.95
N PHE A 139 9.25 -8.65 -5.31
CA PHE A 139 9.00 -7.68 -6.37
C PHE A 139 8.84 -8.36 -7.73
N ASP A 140 9.66 -9.37 -7.99
CA ASP A 140 9.62 -10.21 -9.19
C ASP A 140 8.32 -11.03 -9.24
N ASP A 141 7.98 -11.71 -8.14
CA ASP A 141 6.75 -12.49 -8.01
C ASP A 141 5.48 -11.62 -8.11
N ILE A 142 5.51 -10.39 -7.55
CA ILE A 142 4.43 -9.42 -7.65
C ILE A 142 4.26 -8.95 -9.09
N GLY A 143 5.35 -8.79 -9.84
CA GLY A 143 5.32 -8.47 -11.27
C GLY A 143 4.90 -7.03 -11.59
N ILE A 144 5.24 -6.06 -10.73
CA ILE A 144 5.13 -4.61 -11.05
C ILE A 144 6.51 -4.07 -11.41
N LEU A 145 7.44 -4.04 -10.44
CA LEU A 145 8.79 -3.47 -10.62
C LEU A 145 9.60 -4.04 -11.79
N PRO A 146 9.55 -5.35 -12.12
CA PRO A 146 10.27 -5.88 -13.29
C PRO A 146 9.86 -5.28 -14.63
N TRP A 147 8.63 -4.78 -14.73
CA TRP A 147 8.04 -4.26 -15.97
C TRP A 147 7.76 -2.76 -15.91
N PHE A 148 8.11 -2.13 -14.79
CA PHE A 148 7.84 -0.72 -14.54
C PHE A 148 8.96 0.14 -15.14
N GLU A 149 8.60 1.03 -16.06
CA GLU A 149 9.56 1.93 -16.75
C GLU A 149 9.49 3.38 -16.24
N GLY A 150 8.52 3.69 -15.39
CA GLY A 150 8.34 5.03 -14.82
C GLY A 150 9.33 5.34 -13.69
N ARG A 151 8.92 6.24 -12.79
CA ARG A 151 9.71 6.65 -11.62
C ARG A 151 9.15 6.09 -10.31
N ALA A 152 9.96 5.28 -9.64
CA ALA A 152 9.63 4.63 -8.38
C ALA A 152 9.96 5.55 -7.20
N ILE A 153 8.95 5.90 -6.40
CA ILE A 153 9.10 6.68 -5.18
C ILE A 153 9.17 5.74 -3.98
N HIS A 154 10.29 5.71 -3.27
CA HIS A 154 10.50 4.76 -2.16
C HIS A 154 11.43 5.30 -1.06
N ASP A 155 11.62 4.54 0.01
CA ASP A 155 12.41 4.90 1.20
C ASP A 155 13.94 4.72 1.04
N GLY A 156 14.39 4.30 -0.15
CA GLY A 156 15.79 4.00 -0.43
C GLY A 156 16.25 2.61 -0.02
N TRP A 157 15.33 1.66 0.21
CA TRP A 157 15.71 0.26 0.40
C TRP A 157 16.49 -0.29 -0.81
N ARG A 158 17.59 -1.02 -0.55
CA ARG A 158 18.57 -1.39 -1.59
C ARG A 158 17.97 -2.21 -2.73
N SER A 159 16.99 -3.07 -2.45
CA SER A 159 16.40 -3.96 -3.46
C SER A 159 15.68 -3.22 -4.59
N TYR A 160 15.21 -1.99 -4.36
CA TYR A 160 14.59 -1.19 -5.43
C TYR A 160 15.59 -0.83 -6.53
N PHE A 161 16.86 -0.62 -6.19
CA PHE A 161 17.89 -0.25 -7.17
C PHE A 161 18.37 -1.43 -8.05
N ASN A 162 17.71 -2.59 -7.96
CA ASN A 162 17.95 -3.71 -8.87
C ASN A 162 17.10 -3.62 -10.15
N TYR A 163 16.21 -2.63 -10.25
CA TYR A 163 15.29 -2.43 -11.38
C TYR A 163 15.71 -1.22 -12.20
N SER A 164 15.42 -1.22 -13.50
CA SER A 164 15.87 -0.20 -14.46
C SER A 164 15.06 1.09 -14.44
N CYS A 165 13.95 1.12 -13.69
CA CYS A 165 13.11 2.31 -13.53
C CYS A 165 13.90 3.50 -12.96
N GLU A 166 13.40 4.71 -13.17
CA GLU A 166 13.95 5.87 -12.48
C GLU A 166 13.59 5.83 -10.98
N HIS A 167 14.37 6.51 -10.15
CA HIS A 167 14.16 6.53 -8.70
C HIS A 167 13.95 7.93 -8.14
N GLY A 168 13.04 8.04 -7.17
CA GLY A 168 12.85 9.20 -6.31
C GLY A 168 12.84 8.78 -4.85
N LEU A 169 13.72 9.37 -4.03
CA LEU A 169 13.82 8.99 -2.62
C LEU A 169 12.98 9.86 -1.70
N CYS A 170 12.40 9.22 -0.68
CA CYS A 170 11.63 9.89 0.35
C CYS A 170 12.53 10.78 1.23
N ASN A 171 12.55 12.09 0.96
CA ASN A 171 13.33 13.01 1.79
C ASN A 171 12.82 13.10 3.23
N ALA A 172 11.58 12.71 3.55
CA ALA A 172 11.12 12.64 4.95
C ALA A 172 11.88 11.56 5.77
N HIS A 173 12.40 10.51 5.13
CA HIS A 173 13.31 9.57 5.78
C HIS A 173 14.68 10.19 5.98
N HIS A 174 15.23 10.85 4.94
CA HIS A 174 16.51 11.54 5.03
C HIS A 174 16.51 12.64 6.08
N LEU A 175 15.47 13.46 6.16
CA LEU A 175 15.34 14.49 7.19
C LEU A 175 15.39 13.89 8.61
N ARG A 176 14.69 12.78 8.87
CA ARG A 176 14.76 12.10 10.18
C ARG A 176 16.17 11.62 10.53
N GLU A 177 16.85 11.01 9.56
CA GLU A 177 18.23 10.52 9.76
C GLU A 177 19.24 11.67 9.89
N LEU A 178 19.06 12.77 9.15
CA LEU A 178 19.88 13.97 9.25
C LEU A 178 19.65 14.69 10.58
N THR A 179 18.40 14.76 11.07
CA THR A 179 18.08 15.30 12.39
C THR A 179 18.79 14.49 13.47
N ALA A 180 18.73 13.16 13.40
CA ALA A 180 19.48 12.31 14.33
C ALA A 180 21.00 12.52 14.21
N ALA A 181 21.54 12.68 12.99
CA ALA A 181 22.95 13.00 12.78
C ALA A 181 23.35 14.34 13.43
N HIS A 182 22.52 15.36 13.31
CA HIS A 182 22.76 16.66 13.93
C HIS A 182 22.63 16.63 15.46
N GLU A 183 21.53 16.11 15.98
CA GLU A 183 21.20 16.17 17.41
C GLU A 183 21.99 15.18 18.26
N GLN A 184 22.27 13.98 17.74
CA GLN A 184 22.92 12.91 18.52
C GLN A 184 24.42 12.78 18.25
N TYR A 185 24.89 13.26 17.12
CA TYR A 185 26.29 13.13 16.68
C TYR A 185 26.93 14.49 16.34
N GLU A 186 26.24 15.59 16.65
CA GLU A 186 26.73 16.98 16.52
C GLU A 186 27.22 17.36 15.11
N GLN A 187 26.66 16.70 14.10
CA GLN A 187 27.06 16.87 12.71
C GLN A 187 26.47 18.15 12.11
N GLN A 188 27.25 19.22 12.02
CA GLN A 188 26.77 20.50 11.50
C GLN A 188 26.39 20.47 10.00
N TRP A 189 27.10 19.68 9.20
CA TRP A 189 26.76 19.49 7.78
C TRP A 189 25.35 18.90 7.61
N ALA A 190 24.87 18.08 8.56
CA ALA A 190 23.54 17.47 8.48
C ALA A 190 22.44 18.53 8.63
N LYS A 191 22.61 19.50 9.53
CA LYS A 191 21.72 20.66 9.65
C LYS A 191 21.71 21.49 8.37
N GLN A 192 22.89 21.78 7.81
CA GLN A 192 22.99 22.52 6.54
C GLN A 192 22.28 21.78 5.39
N LEU A 193 22.36 20.45 5.36
CA LEU A 193 21.68 19.65 4.36
C LEU A 193 20.15 19.66 4.53
N ILE A 194 19.65 19.60 5.77
CA ILE A 194 18.22 19.76 6.07
C ILE A 194 17.72 21.10 5.53
N GLU A 195 18.40 22.18 5.90
CA GLU A 195 18.04 23.54 5.48
C GLU A 195 18.06 23.68 3.96
N PHE A 196 19.08 23.13 3.31
CA PHE A 196 19.17 23.09 1.84
C PHE A 196 17.98 22.35 1.20
N LEU A 197 17.68 21.12 1.63
CA LEU A 197 16.60 20.32 1.04
C LEU A 197 15.25 21.01 1.20
N LEU A 198 14.99 21.61 2.37
CA LEU A 198 13.76 22.36 2.65
C LEU A 198 13.69 23.66 1.85
N GLU A 199 14.80 24.38 1.67
CA GLU A 199 14.87 25.58 0.84
C GLU A 199 14.54 25.27 -0.62
N VAL A 200 15.15 24.24 -1.20
CA VAL A 200 14.91 23.83 -2.59
C VAL A 200 13.44 23.42 -2.77
N LYS A 201 12.89 22.64 -1.82
CA LYS A 201 11.47 22.29 -1.81
C LYS A 201 10.58 23.52 -1.78
N GLN A 202 10.87 24.49 -0.91
CA GLN A 202 10.07 25.71 -0.79
C GLN A 202 10.13 26.55 -2.07
N LYS A 203 11.31 26.70 -2.69
CA LYS A 203 11.47 27.41 -3.97
C LYS A 203 10.69 26.73 -5.09
N ARG A 204 10.72 25.40 -5.14
CA ARG A 204 9.95 24.60 -6.10
C ARG A 204 8.45 24.84 -5.90
N ASP A 205 7.95 24.72 -4.68
CA ASP A 205 6.52 24.85 -4.41
C ASP A 205 5.99 26.27 -4.76
N LYS A 206 6.84 27.30 -4.61
CA LYS A 206 6.53 28.70 -4.99
C LYS A 206 6.62 28.98 -6.50
N SER A 207 7.21 28.09 -7.28
CA SER A 207 7.42 28.28 -8.73
C SER A 207 6.13 28.20 -9.58
N LYS A 208 5.03 27.74 -8.98
CA LYS A 208 3.75 27.45 -9.67
C LYS A 208 3.92 26.51 -10.88
N GLY A 209 4.78 25.50 -10.75
CA GLY A 209 5.02 24.48 -11.78
C GLY A 209 6.10 24.84 -12.81
N LYS A 210 6.71 26.03 -12.73
CA LYS A 210 7.81 26.41 -13.64
C LYS A 210 9.12 25.78 -13.19
N ARG A 211 9.68 24.90 -14.02
CA ARG A 211 11.00 24.28 -13.78
C ARG A 211 12.09 25.32 -13.52
N PHE A 212 13.07 24.94 -12.70
CA PHE A 212 14.24 25.79 -12.47
C PHE A 212 15.07 25.96 -13.74
N ALA A 213 15.64 27.16 -13.94
CA ALA A 213 16.60 27.39 -15.01
C ALA A 213 17.89 26.56 -14.77
N ALA A 214 18.57 26.16 -15.84
CA ALA A 214 19.78 25.33 -15.76
C ALA A 214 20.85 25.88 -14.79
N LYS A 215 21.09 27.20 -14.82
CA LYS A 215 22.01 27.88 -13.88
C LYS A 215 21.61 27.72 -12.41
N THR A 216 20.31 27.69 -12.13
CA THR A 216 19.79 27.50 -10.77
C THR A 216 19.99 26.05 -10.31
N LEU A 217 19.71 25.08 -11.18
CA LEU A 217 19.96 23.66 -10.91
C LEU A 217 21.44 23.40 -10.60
N GLN A 218 22.34 23.90 -11.45
CA GLN A 218 23.78 23.79 -11.25
C GLN A 218 24.23 24.39 -9.91
N GLY A 219 23.68 25.54 -9.52
CA GLY A 219 23.97 26.17 -8.24
C GLY A 219 23.52 25.32 -7.04
N PHE A 220 22.37 24.63 -7.15
CA PHE A 220 21.90 23.71 -6.13
C PHE A 220 22.74 22.44 -6.05
N GLU A 221 23.11 21.84 -7.18
CA GLU A 221 24.00 20.67 -7.24
C GLU A 221 25.35 20.96 -6.57
N GLN A 222 25.98 22.08 -6.91
CA GLN A 222 27.25 22.49 -6.31
C GLN A 222 27.13 22.74 -4.81
N ARG A 223 26.00 23.24 -4.31
CA ARG A 223 25.78 23.42 -2.87
C ARG A 223 25.56 22.08 -2.17
N TYR A 224 24.79 21.17 -2.78
CA TYR A 224 24.58 19.82 -2.25
C TYR A 224 25.91 19.07 -2.09
N LEU A 225 26.72 19.05 -3.15
CA LEU A 225 28.04 18.40 -3.15
C LEU A 225 28.98 18.98 -2.08
N ARG A 226 29.05 20.31 -1.96
CA ARG A 226 29.86 20.96 -0.92
C ARG A 226 29.44 20.54 0.50
N ILE A 227 28.15 20.44 0.76
CA ILE A 227 27.65 19.99 2.08
C ILE A 227 28.02 18.52 2.32
N LEU A 228 27.94 17.66 1.29
CA LEU A 228 28.37 16.27 1.40
C LEU A 228 29.88 16.13 1.62
N ASP A 229 30.71 16.95 0.97
CA ASP A 229 32.16 16.96 1.16
C ASP A 229 32.54 17.30 2.60
N MET A 230 31.89 18.30 3.20
CA MET A 230 32.05 18.61 4.63
C MET A 230 31.68 17.42 5.52
N GLY A 231 30.62 16.69 5.16
CA GLY A 231 30.22 15.49 5.88
C GLY A 231 31.21 14.34 5.74
N ILE A 232 31.77 14.15 4.56
CA ILE A 232 32.80 13.13 4.27
C ILE A 232 34.07 13.43 5.05
N GLU A 233 34.51 14.68 5.10
CA GLU A 233 35.66 15.14 5.88
C GLU A 233 35.45 14.93 7.38
N ALA A 234 34.27 15.29 7.89
CA ALA A 234 33.90 15.09 9.30
C ALA A 234 33.73 13.61 9.69
N ASN A 235 33.54 12.71 8.72
CA ASN A 235 33.29 11.28 8.94
C ASN A 235 34.22 10.43 8.07
N PRO A 236 35.55 10.42 8.32
CA PRO A 236 36.49 9.68 7.51
C PRO A 236 36.20 8.16 7.55
N PRO A 237 36.60 7.41 6.51
CA PRO A 237 36.42 5.96 6.49
C PRO A 237 37.15 5.29 7.68
N PRO A 238 36.67 4.14 8.18
CA PRO A 238 37.35 3.43 9.26
C PRO A 238 38.79 3.06 8.84
N ALA A 239 39.77 3.44 9.66
CA ALA A 239 41.18 3.17 9.37
C ALA A 239 41.43 1.68 9.06
N GLU A 240 42.30 1.40 8.09
CA GLU A 240 42.81 0.04 7.87
C GLU A 240 43.67 -0.36 9.07
N THR A 241 43.51 -1.60 9.56
CA THR A 241 44.25 -2.06 10.74
C THR A 241 45.23 -3.11 10.22
N PRO A 242 46.54 -2.84 10.25
CA PRO A 242 47.53 -3.82 9.82
C PRO A 242 47.40 -5.11 10.66
N GLY A 243 47.35 -6.28 10.02
CA GLY A 243 47.61 -7.56 10.69
C GLY A 243 46.41 -8.41 11.14
N LYS A 244 45.15 -7.96 11.06
CA LYS A 244 43.97 -8.83 11.28
C LYS A 244 42.88 -8.61 10.24
N LYS A 245 42.98 -9.33 9.11
CA LYS A 245 41.87 -9.44 8.14
C LYS A 245 40.74 -10.25 8.78
N LYS A 246 39.88 -9.61 9.58
CA LYS A 246 38.58 -10.18 9.94
C LYS A 246 37.78 -10.39 8.64
N ARG A 247 37.17 -11.56 8.45
CA ARG A 247 36.26 -11.81 7.31
C ARG A 247 35.09 -10.82 7.38
N GLY A 248 34.79 -10.16 6.27
CA GLY A 248 33.66 -9.22 6.12
C GLY A 248 34.04 -7.73 6.11
N ARG A 249 33.10 -6.89 5.65
CA ARG A 249 33.28 -5.43 5.57
C ARG A 249 33.33 -4.83 6.98
N LYS A 250 34.25 -3.90 7.23
CA LYS A 250 34.29 -3.16 8.51
C LYS A 250 32.98 -2.38 8.69
N LYS A 251 32.43 -2.44 9.90
CA LYS A 251 31.23 -1.69 10.28
C LYS A 251 31.53 -0.19 10.23
N LYS A 252 30.72 0.55 9.48
CA LYS A 252 30.74 2.02 9.41
C LYS A 252 29.75 2.61 10.41
N SER A 253 29.95 3.88 10.79
CA SER A 253 28.99 4.61 11.61
C SER A 253 27.65 4.80 10.86
N LYS A 254 26.56 5.02 11.61
CA LYS A 254 25.25 5.34 11.00
C LYS A 254 25.33 6.58 10.12
N VAL A 255 26.00 7.61 10.61
CA VAL A 255 26.24 8.88 9.91
C VAL A 255 26.99 8.67 8.59
N ARG A 256 28.06 7.86 8.60
CA ARG A 256 28.81 7.54 7.38
C ARG A 256 27.97 6.77 6.36
N ASN A 257 27.17 5.81 6.80
CA ASN A 257 26.27 5.07 5.91
C ASN A 257 25.20 5.98 5.28
N LEU A 258 24.68 6.96 6.04
CA LEU A 258 23.77 7.98 5.53
C LEU A 258 24.44 8.83 4.45
N LEU A 259 25.64 9.36 4.71
CA LEU A 259 26.42 10.14 3.75
C LEU A 259 26.67 9.39 2.44
N GLU A 260 27.16 8.15 2.54
CA GLU A 260 27.44 7.34 1.37
C GLU A 260 26.18 7.06 0.55
N ARG A 261 25.03 6.85 1.20
CA ARG A 261 23.76 6.67 0.50
C ARG A 261 23.28 7.95 -0.18
N LEU A 262 23.40 9.10 0.49
CA LEU A 262 23.05 10.41 -0.05
C LEU A 262 23.94 10.79 -1.26
N GLN A 263 25.22 10.41 -1.23
CA GLN A 263 26.15 10.61 -2.33
C GLN A 263 25.87 9.63 -3.48
N GLN A 264 25.77 8.34 -3.17
CA GLN A 264 25.58 7.28 -4.17
C GLN A 264 24.28 7.45 -4.96
N HIS A 265 23.21 7.92 -4.30
CA HIS A 265 21.89 8.07 -4.90
C HIS A 265 21.45 9.53 -5.05
N GLN A 266 22.40 10.46 -5.22
CA GLN A 266 22.13 11.90 -5.25
C GLN A 266 21.04 12.29 -6.27
N GLU A 267 21.02 11.67 -7.45
CA GLU A 267 20.04 11.95 -8.49
C GLU A 267 18.63 11.59 -8.02
N ALA A 268 18.47 10.48 -7.30
CA ALA A 268 17.19 10.05 -6.75
C ALA A 268 16.78 10.87 -5.52
N VAL A 269 17.73 11.31 -4.68
CA VAL A 269 17.48 12.24 -3.55
C VAL A 269 16.97 13.60 -4.06
N LEU A 270 17.60 14.12 -5.10
CA LEU A 270 17.32 15.42 -5.68
C LEU A 270 16.29 15.38 -6.83
N ALA A 271 15.73 14.21 -7.14
CA ALA A 271 14.74 14.02 -8.20
C ALA A 271 13.65 15.10 -8.26
N PHE A 272 13.10 15.45 -7.09
CA PHE A 272 12.05 16.46 -6.89
C PHE A 272 12.43 17.89 -7.34
N MET A 273 13.73 18.16 -7.49
CA MET A 273 14.29 19.43 -7.95
C MET A 273 14.35 19.50 -9.48
N TYR A 274 14.50 18.37 -10.16
CA TYR A 274 14.57 18.30 -11.63
C TYR A 274 13.18 18.11 -12.25
N ASP A 275 12.40 17.23 -11.65
CA ASP A 275 11.05 16.91 -12.07
C ASP A 275 10.06 17.29 -10.95
N PHE A 276 9.20 18.26 -11.23
CA PHE A 276 8.26 18.80 -10.25
C PHE A 276 7.03 17.90 -10.06
N SER A 277 6.83 16.89 -10.92
CA SER A 277 5.87 15.82 -10.67
C SER A 277 6.34 14.86 -9.58
N VAL A 278 7.66 14.82 -9.30
CA VAL A 278 8.22 14.00 -8.24
C VAL A 278 7.97 14.64 -6.87
N PRO A 279 7.29 13.93 -5.95
CA PRO A 279 7.04 14.46 -4.62
C PRO A 279 8.31 14.45 -3.78
N PHE A 280 8.39 15.40 -2.84
CA PHE A 280 9.52 15.48 -1.91
C PHE A 280 9.57 14.28 -0.95
N ALA A 281 8.42 13.69 -0.63
CA ALA A 281 8.27 12.59 0.31
C ALA A 281 7.32 11.52 -0.22
N ASN A 282 7.49 10.28 0.23
CA ASN A 282 6.65 9.13 -0.09
C ASN A 282 5.36 9.09 0.75
N ASN A 283 4.73 10.24 0.99
CA ASN A 283 3.56 10.35 1.88
C ASN A 283 2.38 9.48 1.42
N LEU A 284 2.27 9.23 0.11
CA LEU A 284 1.21 8.41 -0.46
C LEU A 284 1.40 6.94 -0.09
N GLY A 285 2.58 6.37 -0.36
CA GLY A 285 2.91 4.99 0.06
C GLY A 285 2.77 4.81 1.57
N GLU A 286 3.29 5.76 2.35
CA GLU A 286 3.20 5.74 3.82
C GLU A 286 1.73 5.79 4.32
N ARG A 287 0.86 6.55 3.66
CA ARG A 287 -0.57 6.63 4.00
C ARG A 287 -1.29 5.33 3.65
N ASP A 288 -1.03 4.78 2.47
CA ASP A 288 -1.67 3.55 2.01
C ASP A 288 -1.28 2.36 2.90
N ILE A 289 -0.01 2.26 3.32
CA ILE A 289 0.44 1.17 4.18
C ILE A 289 -0.02 1.31 5.64
N ARG A 290 -0.28 2.53 6.12
CA ARG A 290 -0.71 2.80 7.50
C ARG A 290 -1.95 2.00 7.90
N MET A 291 -2.88 1.77 6.98
CA MET A 291 -4.10 1.03 7.26
C MET A 291 -3.83 -0.42 7.66
N MET A 292 -2.76 -1.04 7.14
CA MET A 292 -2.33 -2.36 7.61
C MET A 292 -1.83 -2.32 9.06
N LYS A 293 -1.12 -1.26 9.46
CA LYS A 293 -0.70 -1.09 10.86
C LYS A 293 -1.88 -0.88 11.80
N VAL A 294 -2.92 -0.16 11.36
CA VAL A 294 -4.15 -0.02 12.14
C VAL A 294 -4.86 -1.38 12.26
N GLN A 295 -4.97 -2.13 11.16
CA GLN A 295 -5.54 -3.48 11.18
C GLN A 295 -4.81 -4.40 12.16
N GLN A 296 -3.48 -4.36 12.19
CA GLN A 296 -2.68 -5.14 13.14
C GLN A 296 -2.87 -4.70 14.59
N LYS A 297 -3.05 -3.39 14.85
CA LYS A 297 -3.33 -2.88 16.19
C LYS A 297 -4.68 -3.34 16.72
N ILE A 298 -5.70 -3.43 15.85
CA ILE A 298 -7.08 -3.76 16.25
C ILE A 298 -7.30 -5.28 16.29
N SER A 299 -6.91 -5.98 15.22
CA SER A 299 -7.20 -7.41 15.02
C SER A 299 -5.99 -8.33 15.22
N GLY A 300 -4.80 -7.78 15.50
CA GLY A 300 -3.58 -8.55 15.69
C GLY A 300 -2.99 -9.11 14.39
N THR A 301 -3.15 -10.42 14.16
CA THR A 301 -2.48 -11.16 13.09
C THR A 301 -3.47 -11.86 12.17
N PHE A 302 -3.07 -12.13 10.92
CA PHE A 302 -3.88 -12.98 10.04
C PHE A 302 -3.67 -14.45 10.38
N ARG A 303 -4.75 -15.24 10.32
CA ARG A 303 -4.74 -16.68 10.65
C ARG A 303 -4.41 -17.58 9.45
N SER A 304 -4.51 -17.06 8.22
CA SER A 304 -4.15 -17.76 6.98
C SER A 304 -3.64 -16.77 5.93
N PHE A 305 -2.86 -17.28 4.96
CA PHE A 305 -2.39 -16.48 3.83
C PHE A 305 -3.55 -16.06 2.92
N GLU A 306 -4.49 -16.96 2.64
CA GLU A 306 -5.72 -16.67 1.88
C GLU A 306 -6.52 -15.51 2.50
N GLY A 307 -6.65 -15.47 3.83
CA GLY A 307 -7.33 -14.38 4.54
C GLY A 307 -6.60 -13.05 4.41
N ALA A 308 -5.27 -13.06 4.46
CA ALA A 308 -4.46 -11.86 4.23
C ALA A 308 -4.57 -11.37 2.77
N LEU A 309 -4.56 -12.29 1.80
CA LEU A 309 -4.72 -11.97 0.38
C LEU A 309 -6.11 -11.40 0.09
N THR A 310 -7.16 -12.00 0.64
CA THR A 310 -8.56 -11.51 0.54
C THR A 310 -8.67 -10.09 1.08
N PHE A 311 -8.12 -9.85 2.27
CA PHE A 311 -8.06 -8.51 2.85
C PHE A 311 -7.34 -7.52 1.91
N CYS A 312 -6.19 -7.91 1.35
CA CYS A 312 -5.42 -7.04 0.45
C CYS A 312 -6.23 -6.68 -0.81
N LYS A 313 -6.89 -7.64 -1.46
CA LYS A 313 -7.74 -7.41 -2.64
C LYS A 313 -8.88 -6.44 -2.36
N ILE A 314 -9.57 -6.62 -1.24
CA ILE A 314 -10.66 -5.71 -0.81
C ILE A 314 -10.08 -4.33 -0.49
N ARG A 315 -8.93 -4.25 0.18
CA ARG A 315 -8.28 -2.98 0.52
C ARG A 315 -7.79 -2.22 -0.69
N SER A 316 -7.24 -2.89 -1.71
CA SER A 316 -6.82 -2.27 -2.97
C SER A 316 -8.01 -1.57 -3.62
N TYR A 317 -9.14 -2.28 -3.70
CA TYR A 317 -10.39 -1.75 -4.24
C TYR A 317 -10.90 -0.56 -3.43
N ILE A 318 -11.05 -0.72 -2.12
CA ILE A 318 -11.54 0.36 -1.23
C ILE A 318 -10.65 1.60 -1.30
N SER A 319 -9.32 1.42 -1.26
CA SER A 319 -8.38 2.54 -1.34
C SER A 319 -8.49 3.27 -2.69
N THR A 320 -8.55 2.51 -3.78
CA THR A 320 -8.73 3.04 -5.15
C THR A 320 -10.05 3.80 -5.29
N SER A 321 -11.18 3.23 -4.86
CA SER A 321 -12.48 3.89 -4.90
C SER A 321 -12.47 5.20 -4.12
N LYS A 322 -11.81 5.23 -2.96
CA LYS A 322 -11.66 6.46 -2.17
C LYS A 322 -10.81 7.52 -2.85
N LYS A 323 -9.68 7.13 -3.46
CA LYS A 323 -8.81 8.06 -4.19
C LYS A 323 -9.53 8.68 -5.39
N LYS A 324 -10.44 7.93 -6.02
CA LYS A 324 -11.34 8.41 -7.09
C LYS A 324 -12.57 9.17 -6.57
N GLY A 325 -12.70 9.41 -5.27
CA GLY A 325 -13.82 10.18 -4.69
C GLY A 325 -15.16 9.44 -4.68
N LEU A 326 -15.16 8.13 -4.87
CA LEU A 326 -16.38 7.32 -4.94
C LEU A 326 -16.90 6.92 -3.55
N ASN A 327 -18.21 6.70 -3.46
CA ASN A 327 -18.82 6.15 -2.26
C ASN A 327 -18.50 4.66 -2.12
N VAL A 328 -17.66 4.30 -1.15
CA VAL A 328 -17.15 2.93 -0.97
C VAL A 328 -18.26 1.90 -0.81
N ILE A 329 -19.31 2.19 -0.03
CA ILE A 329 -20.38 1.21 0.20
C ILE A 329 -21.16 0.95 -1.10
N SER A 330 -21.40 2.00 -1.89
CA SER A 330 -22.06 1.86 -3.20
C SER A 330 -21.22 0.98 -4.12
N CYS A 331 -19.90 1.24 -4.20
CA CYS A 331 -18.98 0.39 -4.97
C CYS A 331 -18.98 -1.07 -4.50
N LEU A 332 -18.98 -1.32 -3.19
CA LEU A 332 -19.04 -2.68 -2.64
C LEU A 332 -20.39 -3.35 -2.93
N GLN A 333 -21.48 -2.60 -2.96
CA GLN A 333 -22.80 -3.12 -3.30
C GLN A 333 -22.87 -3.55 -4.77
N ASP A 334 -22.25 -2.80 -5.68
CA ASP A 334 -22.15 -3.12 -7.11
C ASP A 334 -21.47 -4.47 -7.36
N ILE A 335 -20.47 -4.84 -6.52
CA ILE A 335 -19.80 -6.15 -6.56
C ILE A 335 -20.80 -7.30 -6.44
N PHE A 336 -21.74 -7.20 -5.51
CA PHE A 336 -22.74 -8.23 -5.27
C PHE A 336 -23.95 -8.13 -6.21
N ALA A 337 -24.20 -6.95 -6.77
CA ALA A 337 -25.23 -6.73 -7.79
C ALA A 337 -24.81 -7.19 -9.19
N GLY A 338 -23.55 -7.63 -9.38
CA GLY A 338 -23.02 -8.00 -10.68
C GLY A 338 -22.88 -6.83 -11.65
N LYS A 339 -22.84 -5.60 -11.13
CA LYS A 339 -22.77 -4.36 -11.91
C LYS A 339 -21.40 -3.74 -11.77
N HIS A 340 -20.90 -3.13 -12.86
CA HIS A 340 -19.76 -2.20 -12.91
C HIS A 340 -18.69 -2.38 -11.81
N LEU A 341 -17.98 -3.50 -11.84
CA LEU A 341 -16.90 -3.81 -10.91
C LEU A 341 -15.71 -2.83 -11.01
N LEU A 342 -15.64 -2.06 -12.10
CA LEU A 342 -14.55 -1.16 -12.41
C LEU A 342 -14.94 0.27 -12.00
N PRO A 343 -14.31 0.86 -10.97
CA PRO A 343 -14.37 2.31 -10.79
C PRO A 343 -13.65 2.91 -11.99
N GLN A 344 -14.40 3.41 -13.00
CA GLN A 344 -13.89 3.90 -14.31
C GLN A 344 -12.37 3.99 -14.34
N ILE A 345 -11.72 2.89 -14.75
CA ILE A 345 -10.26 2.77 -14.79
C ILE A 345 -9.84 3.37 -16.14
N CYS A 346 -10.04 4.67 -16.28
CA CYS A 346 -9.43 5.57 -17.25
C CYS A 346 -9.31 6.93 -16.56
#